data_AF-A0A7J7SST7-F1
#
_entry.id   AF-A0A7J7SST7-F1
#
_cell.length_a   1.000
_cell.length_b   1.000
_cell.length_c   1.000
_cell.angle_alpha   90.00
_cell.angle_beta   90.00
_cell.angle_gamma   90.00
#
_symmetry.space_group_name_H-M   'P 1'
#
loop_
_entity.id
_entity.type
_entity.pdbx_description
1 polymer ?
#
loop_
_entity_poly.entity_id
_entity_poly.type
_entity_poly.pdbx_seq_one_letter_code
_entity_poly.pdbx_strand_id
1 'polypeptide(L)'
;MADLESALHYILRVEVGKFSLLEGQRLVALKKFVAVLAQYFPGQPLVQNFLHSVNDWLQKQQRKKIPYGFFQTALENRKEGVVIAKKVNWVGCQGSEPHFRGFPCSLWVLFHFLTVQATRHNVDRSQETAKAQEVLQAIRGYVRFFFGCRDCAGHFEKMAAASMHRVGSRDSAVLWLWSSHNKVNARLAGAPSEDPQFPKVQWPPRELCSPCHNELRGTPVWDLGNTLSFFKTHFSWSNIIRDLPAAEPPLRGAQRMAATAEPELAAGNSTLGPAEAERMVGPGATFPWTVVLGALADRLGASGPPEVQAGLGVTRAELEQGPPEHIAELQRESGEQPEGQEPLSERDLGAGLLAELPAEDLPTGPSERRRVGRSSKQLASVPEGEPEAGALRGRGQWLQVLEGDFSHLDISLCVVLYSLSFMGLLAMYTYFRARMRALKGHAGHPTA
;
A
#
# COMPACT_ATOMS: atom_id res chain seq x y z
N MET A 1 -10.00 9.42 -6.12
CA MET A 1 -8.80 9.37 -6.99
C MET A 1 -7.63 10.07 -6.33
N ALA A 2 -7.83 11.30 -5.81
CA ALA A 2 -6.82 12.11 -5.14
C ALA A 2 -5.83 11.36 -4.23
N ASP A 3 -6.28 10.45 -3.36
CA ASP A 3 -5.37 9.68 -2.48
C ASP A 3 -4.41 8.76 -3.25
N LEU A 4 -4.85 8.12 -4.34
CA LEU A 4 -4.03 7.23 -5.16
C LEU A 4 -3.00 8.01 -5.99
N GLU A 5 -3.40 9.13 -6.59
CA GLU A 5 -2.49 10.02 -7.32
C GLU A 5 -1.48 10.68 -6.37
N SER A 6 -1.94 11.13 -5.20
CA SER A 6 -1.05 11.65 -4.15
C SER A 6 -0.08 10.61 -3.62
N ALA A 7 -0.48 9.33 -3.54
CA ALA A 7 0.43 8.23 -3.24
C ALA A 7 1.52 8.08 -4.32
N LEU A 8 1.16 8.07 -5.61
CA LEU A 8 2.12 8.03 -6.71
C LEU A 8 3.11 9.20 -6.67
N HIS A 9 2.60 10.43 -6.49
CA HIS A 9 3.43 11.63 -6.38
C HIS A 9 4.42 11.51 -5.21
N TYR A 10 3.94 11.15 -4.01
CA TYR A 10 4.77 11.02 -2.82
C TYR A 10 5.80 9.87 -2.95
N ILE A 11 5.42 8.75 -3.56
CA ILE A 11 6.34 7.65 -3.90
C ILE A 11 7.49 8.17 -4.77
N LEU A 12 7.17 8.82 -5.89
CA LEU A 12 8.13 9.18 -6.93
C LEU A 12 9.02 10.37 -6.54
N ARG A 13 8.46 11.37 -5.83
CA ARG A 13 9.17 12.60 -5.44
C ARG A 13 9.80 12.57 -4.07
N VAL A 14 9.16 11.90 -3.09
CA VAL A 14 9.60 11.94 -1.68
C VAL A 14 10.29 10.64 -1.29
N GLU A 15 9.63 9.49 -1.41
CA GLU A 15 10.19 8.20 -0.96
C GLU A 15 11.41 7.75 -1.79
N VAL A 16 11.33 7.87 -3.12
CA VAL A 16 12.48 7.64 -4.01
C VAL A 16 13.51 8.76 -3.89
N GLY A 17 13.07 10.01 -3.69
CA GLY A 17 13.93 11.20 -3.58
C GLY A 17 14.85 11.24 -2.36
N LYS A 18 14.59 10.43 -1.32
CA LYS A 18 15.49 10.25 -0.16
C LYS A 18 16.88 9.72 -0.54
N PHE A 19 17.03 9.10 -1.71
CA PHE A 19 18.27 8.47 -2.13
C PHE A 19 18.87 9.23 -3.31
N SER A 20 19.99 9.93 -3.10
CA SER A 20 20.72 10.63 -4.17
C SER A 20 21.17 9.70 -5.31
N LEU A 21 21.34 8.41 -5.04
CA LEU A 21 21.74 7.38 -5.99
C LEU A 21 20.88 6.11 -5.86
N LEU A 22 20.30 5.70 -6.98
CA LEU A 22 19.46 4.50 -7.12
C LEU A 22 20.29 3.40 -7.78
N GLU A 23 20.67 2.38 -7.01
CA GLU A 23 21.53 1.28 -7.47
C GLU A 23 21.20 -0.05 -6.77
N GLY A 24 21.82 -1.13 -7.25
CA GLY A 24 21.71 -2.47 -6.67
C GLY A 24 20.26 -2.95 -6.51
N GLN A 25 19.97 -3.62 -5.39
CA GLN A 25 18.62 -4.15 -5.11
C GLN A 25 17.55 -3.05 -4.95
N ARG A 26 17.93 -1.82 -4.56
CA ARG A 26 17.01 -0.66 -4.51
C ARG A 26 16.53 -0.29 -5.92
N LEU A 27 17.44 -0.26 -6.90
CA LEU A 27 17.07 0.00 -8.30
C LEU A 27 16.24 -1.15 -8.88
N VAL A 28 16.57 -2.41 -8.57
CA VAL A 28 15.76 -3.58 -8.98
C VAL A 28 14.34 -3.51 -8.42
N ALA A 29 14.20 -3.17 -7.12
CA ALA A 29 12.90 -2.97 -6.48
C ALA A 29 12.10 -1.85 -7.14
N LEU A 30 12.73 -0.72 -7.48
CA LEU A 30 12.07 0.38 -8.21
C LEU A 30 11.60 -0.06 -9.59
N LYS A 31 12.44 -0.73 -10.39
CA LYS A 31 12.05 -1.23 -11.72
C LYS A 31 10.88 -2.20 -11.65
N LYS A 32 10.87 -3.13 -10.67
CA LYS A 32 9.76 -4.08 -10.46
C LYS A 32 8.48 -3.38 -10.00
N PHE A 33 8.59 -2.45 -9.05
CA PHE A 33 7.42 -1.75 -8.51
C PHE A 33 6.78 -0.82 -9.56
N VAL A 34 7.57 -0.08 -10.35
CA VAL A 34 7.03 0.77 -11.42
C VAL A 34 6.44 -0.05 -12.57
N ALA A 35 6.97 -1.24 -12.87
CA ALA A 35 6.33 -2.16 -13.82
C ALA A 35 4.94 -2.61 -13.33
N VAL A 36 4.82 -2.98 -12.04
CA VAL A 36 3.53 -3.33 -11.40
C VAL A 36 2.56 -2.15 -11.40
N LEU A 37 3.02 -0.92 -11.16
CA LEU A 37 2.19 0.29 -11.29
C LEU A 37 1.71 0.49 -12.73
N ALA A 38 2.61 0.42 -13.72
CA ALA A 38 2.26 0.58 -15.13
C ALA A 38 1.28 -0.49 -15.64
N GLN A 39 1.32 -1.71 -15.08
CA GLN A 39 0.41 -2.79 -15.45
C GLN A 39 -0.94 -2.75 -14.72
N TYR A 40 -0.97 -2.41 -13.42
CA TYR A 40 -2.14 -2.65 -12.57
C TYR A 40 -2.74 -1.43 -11.88
N PHE A 41 -2.10 -0.25 -11.92
CA PHE A 41 -2.68 0.97 -11.34
C PHE A 41 -4.02 1.33 -12.02
N PRO A 42 -5.08 1.68 -11.27
CA PRO A 42 -6.41 1.97 -11.83
C PRO A 42 -6.52 3.42 -12.36
N GLY A 43 -5.53 3.87 -13.13
CA GLY A 43 -5.39 5.27 -13.53
C GLY A 43 -6.37 5.70 -14.64
N GLN A 44 -6.59 7.01 -14.74
CA GLN A 44 -7.13 7.58 -15.98
C GLN A 44 -6.11 7.45 -17.12
N PRO A 45 -6.51 7.49 -18.41
CA PRO A 45 -5.60 7.27 -19.54
C PRO A 45 -4.31 8.11 -19.53
N LEU A 46 -4.38 9.37 -19.08
CA LEU A 46 -3.20 10.25 -18.94
C LEU A 46 -2.19 9.70 -17.91
N VAL A 47 -2.68 9.32 -16.72
CA VAL A 47 -1.84 8.72 -15.66
C VAL A 47 -1.30 7.37 -16.09
N GLN A 48 -2.10 6.57 -16.79
CA GLN A 48 -1.67 5.26 -17.27
C GLN A 48 -0.57 5.37 -18.33
N ASN A 49 -0.70 6.30 -19.28
CA ASN A 49 0.32 6.59 -20.29
C ASN A 49 1.61 7.12 -19.66
N PHE A 50 1.49 7.95 -18.62
CA PHE A 50 2.63 8.41 -17.82
C PHE A 50 3.37 7.23 -17.17
N LEU A 51 2.65 6.34 -16.47
CA LEU A 51 3.26 5.19 -15.79
C LEU A 51 3.96 4.24 -16.77
N HIS A 52 3.33 3.95 -17.91
CA HIS A 52 3.98 3.20 -19.00
C HIS A 52 5.26 3.90 -19.48
N SER A 53 5.20 5.20 -19.74
CA SER A 53 6.36 5.98 -20.23
C SER A 53 7.52 6.05 -19.22
N VAL A 54 7.23 6.10 -17.91
CA VAL A 54 8.25 6.03 -16.84
C VAL A 54 8.82 4.62 -16.72
N ASN A 55 7.97 3.58 -16.79
CA ASN A 55 8.41 2.19 -16.79
C ASN A 55 9.36 1.91 -17.97
N ASP A 56 8.94 2.24 -19.18
CA ASP A 56 9.73 2.12 -20.41
C ASP A 56 11.11 2.76 -20.29
N TRP A 57 11.15 3.98 -19.75
CA TRP A 57 12.41 4.69 -19.49
C TRP A 57 13.27 3.93 -18.49
N LEU A 58 12.71 3.47 -17.37
CA LEU A 58 13.41 2.70 -16.34
C LEU A 58 13.96 1.37 -16.89
N GLN A 59 13.18 0.63 -17.68
CA GLN A 59 13.64 -0.64 -18.26
C GLN A 59 14.79 -0.41 -19.25
N LYS A 60 14.69 0.62 -20.11
CA LYS A 60 15.72 1.02 -21.08
C LYS A 60 17.03 1.53 -20.43
N GLN A 61 17.06 1.82 -19.12
CA GLN A 61 18.30 2.21 -18.43
C GLN A 61 19.26 1.04 -18.26
N GLN A 62 20.33 1.05 -19.07
CA GLN A 62 21.48 0.12 -18.99
C GLN A 62 22.44 0.42 -17.82
N ARG A 63 22.36 1.63 -17.24
CA ARG A 63 23.22 2.04 -16.12
C ARG A 63 22.85 1.26 -14.85
N LYS A 64 23.83 0.62 -14.22
CA LYS A 64 23.69 -0.06 -12.91
C LYS A 64 23.40 0.92 -11.74
N LYS A 65 23.66 2.21 -11.95
CA LYS A 65 23.46 3.30 -10.99
C LYS A 65 22.75 4.47 -11.69
N ILE A 66 21.69 5.01 -11.08
CA ILE A 66 20.91 6.14 -11.59
C ILE A 66 20.90 7.23 -10.51
N PRO A 67 21.55 8.40 -10.72
CA PRO A 67 21.41 9.54 -9.83
C PRO A 67 19.94 9.99 -9.77
N TYR A 68 19.41 10.32 -8.59
CA TYR A 68 18.00 10.71 -8.46
C TYR A 68 17.66 11.94 -9.31
N GLY A 69 18.56 12.92 -9.43
CA GLY A 69 18.36 14.06 -10.35
C GLY A 69 18.07 13.64 -11.80
N PHE A 70 18.70 12.56 -12.29
CA PHE A 70 18.44 12.04 -13.64
C PHE A 70 17.06 11.35 -13.75
N PHE A 71 16.60 10.68 -12.69
CA PHE A 71 15.23 10.17 -12.60
C PHE A 71 14.21 11.31 -12.47
N GLN A 72 14.51 12.33 -11.68
CA GLN A 72 13.68 13.52 -11.48
C GLN A 72 13.43 14.26 -12.81
N THR A 73 14.48 14.51 -13.61
CA THR A 73 14.34 15.06 -14.97
C THR A 73 13.47 14.17 -15.86
N ALA A 74 13.53 12.85 -15.72
CA ALA A 74 12.68 11.93 -16.47
C ALA A 74 11.19 12.01 -16.08
N LEU A 75 10.87 12.35 -14.83
CA LEU A 75 9.49 12.64 -14.36
C LEU A 75 9.02 14.01 -14.85
N GLU A 76 9.89 15.02 -14.81
CA GLU A 76 9.60 16.40 -15.23
C GLU A 76 9.36 16.52 -16.73
N ASN A 77 10.18 15.85 -17.56
CA ASN A 77 9.97 15.75 -19.01
C ASN A 77 8.65 15.05 -19.38
N ARG A 78 8.10 14.25 -18.45
CA ARG A 78 6.79 13.58 -18.58
C ARG A 78 5.65 14.36 -17.92
N LYS A 79 5.91 15.59 -17.48
CA LYS A 79 4.95 16.51 -16.84
C LYS A 79 4.24 15.89 -15.64
N GLU A 80 4.94 15.09 -14.83
CA GLU A 80 4.41 14.39 -13.65
C GLU A 80 3.52 15.29 -12.77
N GLY A 81 3.96 16.51 -12.46
CA GLY A 81 3.20 17.46 -11.64
C GLY A 81 1.93 18.03 -12.28
N VAL A 82 1.70 17.80 -13.58
CA VAL A 82 0.45 18.13 -14.29
C VAL A 82 -0.41 16.89 -14.48
N VAL A 83 0.21 15.72 -14.68
CA VAL A 83 -0.50 14.44 -14.94
C VAL A 83 -1.00 13.78 -13.66
N ILE A 84 -0.27 13.91 -12.55
CA ILE A 84 -0.60 13.30 -11.26
C ILE A 84 -1.00 14.41 -10.27
N ALA A 85 -0.03 15.09 -9.66
CA ALA A 85 -0.30 16.16 -8.70
C ALA A 85 0.95 17.04 -8.50
N LYS A 86 0.76 18.34 -8.20
CA LYS A 86 1.87 19.23 -7.81
C LYS A 86 2.27 19.08 -6.33
N LYS A 87 1.33 18.64 -5.50
CA LYS A 87 1.42 18.44 -4.05
C LYS A 87 0.44 17.33 -3.67
N VAL A 88 0.66 16.67 -2.54
CA VAL A 88 -0.31 15.69 -2.01
C VAL A 88 -1.63 16.37 -1.62
N ASN A 89 -2.73 15.66 -1.84
CA ASN A 89 -4.08 16.01 -1.45
C ASN A 89 -4.78 14.74 -0.93
N TRP A 90 -4.91 14.61 0.39
CA TRP A 90 -5.57 13.47 1.02
C TRP A 90 -7.05 13.76 1.20
N VAL A 91 -7.88 12.74 0.97
CA VAL A 91 -9.34 12.84 1.10
C VAL A 91 -9.83 11.65 1.91
N GLY A 92 -9.84 10.44 1.33
CA GLY A 92 -10.15 9.21 2.06
C GLY A 92 -9.09 8.89 3.12
N CYS A 93 -7.86 9.35 2.94
CA CYS A 93 -6.74 9.18 3.86
C CYS A 93 -6.37 10.44 4.67
N GLN A 94 -7.21 11.48 4.68
CA GLN A 94 -6.98 12.66 5.51
C GLN A 94 -7.05 12.29 7.01
N GLY A 95 -6.02 12.64 7.78
CA GLY A 95 -6.01 12.50 9.24
C GLY A 95 -6.83 13.60 9.93
N SER A 96 -7.26 13.34 11.16
CA SER A 96 -7.80 14.40 12.04
C SER A 96 -6.76 15.48 12.33
N GLU A 97 -5.48 15.09 12.39
CA GLU A 97 -4.32 15.97 12.47
C GLU A 97 -3.31 15.70 11.34
N PRO A 98 -2.42 16.67 11.00
CA PRO A 98 -1.47 16.54 9.88
C PRO A 98 -0.48 15.37 9.99
N HIS A 99 -0.24 14.86 11.20
CA HIS A 99 0.69 13.77 11.46
C HIS A 99 0.05 12.38 11.41
N PHE A 100 -1.29 12.30 11.36
CA PHE A 100 -2.05 11.05 11.28
C PHE A 100 -2.36 10.64 9.83
N ARG A 101 -2.63 9.34 9.65
CA ARG A 101 -3.12 8.69 8.40
C ARG A 101 -2.24 8.99 7.17
N GLY A 102 -2.67 9.92 6.30
CA GLY A 102 -1.89 10.44 5.17
C GLY A 102 -1.28 9.38 4.25
N PHE A 103 0.02 9.53 3.96
CA PHE A 103 0.74 8.66 3.03
C PHE A 103 0.73 7.15 3.42
N PRO A 104 0.99 6.75 4.68
CA PRO A 104 0.80 5.35 5.10
C PRO A 104 -0.58 4.78 4.77
N CYS A 105 -1.66 5.55 4.92
CA CYS A 105 -3.01 5.12 4.54
C CYS A 105 -3.14 4.92 3.03
N SER A 106 -2.72 5.90 2.24
CA SER A 106 -2.90 5.85 0.77
C SER A 106 -2.01 4.79 0.13
N LEU A 107 -0.85 4.48 0.73
CA LEU A 107 0.02 3.38 0.33
C LEU A 107 -0.64 2.01 0.55
N TRP A 108 -1.34 1.79 1.67
CA TRP A 108 -2.14 0.57 1.86
C TRP A 108 -3.27 0.45 0.86
N VAL A 109 -4.02 1.54 0.63
CA VAL A 109 -5.10 1.59 -0.38
C VAL A 109 -4.55 1.24 -1.77
N LEU A 110 -3.41 1.82 -2.16
CA LEU A 110 -2.72 1.50 -3.41
C LEU A 110 -2.34 0.01 -3.50
N PHE A 111 -1.73 -0.57 -2.47
CA PHE A 111 -1.34 -1.98 -2.47
C PHE A 111 -2.52 -2.93 -2.60
N HIS A 112 -3.64 -2.67 -1.89
CA HIS A 112 -4.86 -3.47 -2.04
C HIS A 112 -5.43 -3.34 -3.46
N PHE A 113 -5.49 -2.13 -4.02
CA PHE A 113 -5.87 -1.91 -5.42
C PHE A 113 -5.00 -2.70 -6.41
N LEU A 114 -3.68 -2.71 -6.25
CA LEU A 114 -2.78 -3.46 -7.14
C LEU A 114 -3.03 -4.97 -7.07
N THR A 115 -3.24 -5.53 -5.87
CA THR A 115 -3.56 -6.97 -5.73
C THR A 115 -4.91 -7.33 -6.36
N VAL A 116 -5.94 -6.52 -6.17
CA VAL A 116 -7.29 -6.74 -6.73
C VAL A 116 -7.31 -6.53 -8.25
N GLN A 117 -6.61 -5.52 -8.76
CA GLN A 117 -6.48 -5.29 -10.20
C GLN A 117 -5.79 -6.47 -10.89
N ALA A 118 -4.75 -7.06 -10.28
CA ALA A 118 -4.09 -8.23 -10.83
C ALA A 118 -5.03 -9.45 -11.00
N THR A 119 -6.08 -9.63 -10.18
CA THR A 119 -7.05 -10.72 -10.36
C THR A 119 -7.94 -10.53 -11.60
N ARG A 120 -7.99 -9.34 -12.19
CA ARG A 120 -8.88 -8.99 -13.32
C ARG A 120 -8.27 -9.24 -14.69
N HIS A 121 -6.96 -9.46 -14.77
CA HIS A 121 -6.30 -9.81 -16.03
C HIS A 121 -6.51 -11.30 -16.36
N ASN A 122 -6.75 -11.61 -17.63
CA ASN A 122 -6.69 -12.99 -18.10
C ASN A 122 -5.23 -13.44 -18.10
N VAL A 123 -4.94 -14.57 -17.45
CA VAL A 123 -3.60 -15.14 -17.26
C VAL A 123 -3.76 -16.66 -17.35
N ASP A 124 -2.85 -17.33 -18.06
CA ASP A 124 -2.83 -18.80 -18.12
C ASP A 124 -2.65 -19.40 -16.73
N ARG A 125 -3.33 -20.53 -16.46
CA ARG A 125 -3.24 -21.22 -15.15
C ARG A 125 -1.80 -21.56 -14.76
N SER A 126 -0.93 -21.82 -15.73
CA SER A 126 0.51 -22.08 -15.51
C SER A 126 1.29 -20.88 -14.96
N GLN A 127 0.80 -19.64 -15.17
CA GLN A 127 1.43 -18.40 -14.70
C GLN A 127 0.77 -17.83 -13.44
N GLU A 128 -0.32 -18.42 -12.95
CA GLU A 128 -1.13 -17.93 -11.83
C GLU A 128 -0.29 -17.65 -10.57
N THR A 129 0.54 -18.61 -10.15
CA THR A 129 1.45 -18.47 -8.99
C THR A 129 2.50 -17.39 -9.20
N ALA A 130 3.09 -17.32 -10.39
CA ALA A 130 4.11 -16.32 -10.71
C ALA A 130 3.52 -14.90 -10.66
N LYS A 131 2.31 -14.71 -11.20
CA LYS A 131 1.58 -13.43 -11.17
C LYS A 131 1.04 -13.08 -9.78
N ALA A 132 0.67 -14.07 -8.96
CA ALA A 132 0.35 -13.84 -7.54
C ALA A 132 1.54 -13.30 -6.75
N GLN A 133 2.74 -13.87 -6.99
CA GLN A 133 3.98 -13.42 -6.34
C GLN A 133 4.49 -12.09 -6.89
N GLU A 134 4.32 -11.80 -8.19
CA GLU A 134 4.81 -10.57 -8.84
C GLU A 134 4.43 -9.30 -8.07
N VAL A 135 3.15 -9.12 -7.77
CA VAL A 135 2.64 -7.93 -7.06
C VAL A 135 3.12 -7.89 -5.61
N LEU A 136 3.02 -9.00 -4.87
CA LEU A 136 3.41 -9.03 -3.45
C LEU A 136 4.93 -8.85 -3.26
N GLN A 137 5.76 -9.45 -4.11
CA GLN A 137 7.22 -9.28 -4.04
C GLN A 137 7.65 -7.88 -4.50
N ALA A 138 6.93 -7.25 -5.44
CA ALA A 138 7.15 -5.84 -5.79
C ALA A 138 6.81 -4.90 -4.62
N ILE A 139 5.68 -5.13 -3.93
CA ILE A 139 5.28 -4.41 -2.71
C ILE A 139 6.35 -4.60 -1.62
N ARG A 140 6.75 -5.85 -1.34
CA ARG A 140 7.79 -6.19 -0.36
C ARG A 140 9.11 -5.48 -0.66
N GLY A 141 9.54 -5.50 -1.93
CA GLY A 141 10.75 -4.80 -2.39
C GLY A 141 10.63 -3.29 -2.17
N TYR A 142 9.51 -2.68 -2.53
CA TYR A 142 9.27 -1.26 -2.29
C TYR A 142 9.32 -0.90 -0.81
N VAL A 143 8.60 -1.65 0.05
CA VAL A 143 8.56 -1.42 1.51
C VAL A 143 9.95 -1.55 2.12
N ARG A 144 10.72 -2.57 1.72
CA ARG A 144 12.08 -2.80 2.21
C ARG A 144 13.05 -1.67 1.84
N PHE A 145 13.04 -1.22 0.59
CA PHE A 145 14.08 -0.32 0.07
C PHE A 145 13.74 1.18 0.07
N PHE A 146 12.45 1.54 0.11
CA PHE A 146 12.00 2.93 0.02
C PHE A 146 11.23 3.40 1.26
N PHE A 147 10.15 2.70 1.66
CA PHE A 147 9.18 3.19 2.64
C PHE A 147 9.78 3.73 3.95
N GLY A 148 9.56 5.03 4.21
CA GLY A 148 10.23 5.82 5.26
C GLY A 148 10.31 5.15 6.63
N CYS A 149 9.17 4.79 7.22
CA CYS A 149 9.09 4.22 8.57
C CYS A 149 9.77 2.84 8.64
N ARG A 150 10.96 2.78 9.24
CA ARG A 150 11.76 1.55 9.32
C ARG A 150 11.14 0.49 10.22
N ASP A 151 10.52 0.89 11.34
CA ASP A 151 9.81 -0.04 12.23
C ASP A 151 8.61 -0.67 11.55
N CYS A 152 7.87 0.13 10.78
CA CYS A 152 6.75 -0.33 9.96
C CYS A 152 7.23 -1.33 8.89
N ALA A 153 8.33 -1.01 8.19
CA ALA A 153 8.93 -1.88 7.17
C ALA A 153 9.45 -3.20 7.79
N GLY A 154 10.07 -3.14 8.98
CA GLY A 154 10.52 -4.33 9.72
C GLY A 154 9.37 -5.24 10.13
N HIS A 155 8.25 -4.68 10.59
CA HIS A 155 7.03 -5.46 10.87
C HIS A 155 6.44 -6.10 9.61
N PHE A 156 6.40 -5.38 8.48
CA PHE A 156 5.93 -5.93 7.21
C PHE A 156 6.83 -7.07 6.72
N GLU A 157 8.15 -6.89 6.77
CA GLU A 157 9.12 -7.92 6.33
C GLU A 157 9.04 -9.19 7.19
N LYS A 158 8.80 -9.08 8.50
CA LYS A 158 8.55 -10.24 9.38
C LYS A 158 7.33 -11.05 8.91
N MET A 159 6.21 -10.41 8.59
CA MET A 159 5.02 -11.08 8.04
C MET A 159 5.29 -11.67 6.65
N ALA A 160 6.00 -10.93 5.79
CA ALA A 160 6.33 -11.36 4.43
C ALA A 160 7.22 -12.62 4.44
N ALA A 161 8.28 -12.63 5.24
CA ALA A 161 9.16 -13.79 5.39
C ALA A 161 8.40 -15.04 5.89
N ALA A 162 7.52 -14.86 6.89
CA ALA A 162 6.79 -15.96 7.52
C ALA A 162 5.83 -16.72 6.57
N SER A 163 5.12 -16.04 5.66
CA SER A 163 4.07 -16.71 4.86
C SER A 163 3.84 -16.21 3.43
N MET A 164 4.43 -15.11 2.97
CA MET A 164 4.18 -14.60 1.60
C MET A 164 4.59 -15.61 0.52
N HIS A 165 5.61 -16.44 0.79
CA HIS A 165 6.07 -17.50 -0.12
C HIS A 165 5.03 -18.61 -0.36
N ARG A 166 3.98 -18.72 0.47
CA ARG A 166 2.91 -19.74 0.37
C ARG A 166 1.71 -19.28 -0.48
N VAL A 167 1.74 -18.04 -0.98
CA VAL A 167 0.66 -17.45 -1.79
C VAL A 167 0.73 -18.01 -3.21
N GLY A 168 -0.21 -18.91 -3.55
CA GLY A 168 -0.25 -19.64 -4.82
C GLY A 168 -1.20 -19.08 -5.89
N SER A 169 -2.06 -18.12 -5.57
CA SER A 169 -2.99 -17.52 -6.53
C SER A 169 -3.24 -16.04 -6.25
N ARG A 170 -3.66 -15.27 -7.26
CA ARG A 170 -3.90 -13.83 -7.16
C ARG A 170 -5.01 -13.50 -6.17
N ASP A 171 -6.03 -14.35 -6.08
CA ASP A 171 -7.08 -14.25 -5.06
C ASP A 171 -6.54 -14.50 -3.65
N SER A 172 -5.63 -15.46 -3.48
CA SER A 172 -4.95 -15.65 -2.19
C SER A 172 -3.97 -14.52 -1.86
N ALA A 173 -3.46 -13.79 -2.86
CA ALA A 173 -2.61 -12.61 -2.65
C ALA A 173 -3.39 -11.42 -2.06
N VAL A 174 -4.61 -11.19 -2.55
CA VAL A 174 -5.56 -10.22 -1.96
C VAL A 174 -5.82 -10.57 -0.49
N LEU A 175 -6.17 -11.83 -0.20
CA LEU A 175 -6.45 -12.29 1.17
C LEU A 175 -5.20 -12.28 2.08
N TRP A 176 -4.01 -12.56 1.55
CA TRP A 176 -2.76 -12.46 2.30
C TRP A 176 -2.47 -11.02 2.72
N LEU A 177 -2.64 -10.06 1.81
CA LEU A 177 -2.40 -8.64 2.10
C LEU A 177 -3.45 -8.09 3.06
N TRP A 178 -4.72 -8.45 2.88
CA TRP A 178 -5.83 -8.12 3.79
C TRP A 178 -5.56 -8.61 5.22
N SER A 179 -5.35 -9.92 5.40
CA SER A 179 -5.13 -10.51 6.72
C SER A 179 -3.85 -9.99 7.39
N SER A 180 -2.81 -9.69 6.61
CA SER A 180 -1.60 -9.02 7.11
C SER A 180 -1.86 -7.57 7.54
N HIS A 181 -2.72 -6.84 6.83
CA HIS A 181 -3.14 -5.49 7.24
C HIS A 181 -3.96 -5.54 8.53
N ASN A 182 -4.87 -6.50 8.70
CA ASN A 182 -5.63 -6.69 9.93
C ASN A 182 -4.78 -7.09 11.15
N LYS A 183 -3.66 -7.80 10.95
CA LYS A 183 -2.64 -8.02 12.00
C LYS A 183 -1.93 -6.73 12.39
N VAL A 184 -1.74 -5.80 11.45
CA VAL A 184 -1.20 -4.46 11.74
C VAL A 184 -2.24 -3.61 12.49
N ASN A 185 -3.51 -3.66 12.09
CA ASN A 185 -4.61 -3.00 12.80
C ASN A 185 -4.69 -3.47 14.26
N ALA A 186 -4.72 -4.78 14.51
CA ALA A 186 -4.75 -5.34 15.86
C ALA A 186 -3.59 -4.86 16.75
N ARG A 187 -2.37 -4.74 16.19
CA ARG A 187 -1.19 -4.24 16.92
C ARG A 187 -1.22 -2.74 17.18
N LEU A 188 -1.92 -1.97 16.36
CA LEU A 188 -1.95 -0.50 16.43
C LEU A 188 -3.23 0.06 17.09
N ALA A 189 -4.20 -0.79 17.44
CA ALA A 189 -5.37 -0.40 18.20
C ALA A 189 -4.96 0.11 19.59
N GLY A 190 -5.46 1.28 19.99
CA GLY A 190 -5.10 1.96 21.24
C GLY A 190 -3.67 2.48 21.32
N ALA A 191 -2.89 2.42 20.25
CA ALA A 191 -1.51 2.92 20.24
C ALA A 191 -1.47 4.47 20.16
N PRO A 192 -0.46 5.15 20.74
CA PRO A 192 -0.34 6.63 20.63
C PRO A 192 -0.23 7.18 19.20
N SER A 193 0.03 6.33 18.21
CA SER A 193 0.03 6.67 16.77
C SER A 193 -1.32 6.45 16.08
N GLU A 194 -2.34 6.03 16.81
CA GLU A 194 -3.72 5.88 16.32
C GLU A 194 -4.39 7.25 16.20
N ASP A 195 -5.09 7.45 15.09
CA ASP A 195 -5.90 8.65 14.89
C ASP A 195 -7.21 8.50 15.68
N PRO A 196 -7.53 9.38 16.66
CA PRO A 196 -8.71 9.22 17.51
C PRO A 196 -10.05 9.21 16.74
N GLN A 197 -10.09 9.83 15.55
CA GLN A 197 -11.29 9.82 14.70
C GLN A 197 -11.35 8.60 13.75
N PHE A 198 -10.26 7.83 13.65
CA PHE A 198 -10.19 6.62 12.81
C PHE A 198 -9.50 5.44 13.56
N PRO A 199 -10.16 4.89 14.60
CA PRO A 199 -9.67 3.73 15.34
C PRO A 199 -9.39 2.51 14.45
N LYS A 200 -8.45 1.66 14.87
CA LYS A 200 -8.10 0.42 14.19
C LYS A 200 -9.07 -0.67 14.57
N VAL A 201 -9.83 -1.11 13.57
CA VAL A 201 -10.75 -2.25 13.66
C VAL A 201 -10.26 -3.42 12.81
N GLN A 202 -10.79 -4.60 13.09
CA GLN A 202 -10.72 -5.74 12.18
C GLN A 202 -11.58 -5.43 10.95
N TRP A 203 -10.94 -5.14 9.81
CA TRP A 203 -11.58 -4.55 8.62
C TRP A 203 -11.88 -5.61 7.53
N PRO A 204 -13.01 -5.53 6.80
CA PRO A 204 -14.11 -4.59 6.96
C PRO A 204 -14.94 -4.86 8.22
N PRO A 205 -15.41 -3.83 8.94
CA PRO A 205 -16.34 -4.03 10.06
C PRO A 205 -17.74 -4.43 9.55
N ARG A 206 -18.63 -4.87 10.44
CA ARG A 206 -19.92 -5.50 10.08
C ARG A 206 -20.88 -4.57 9.34
N GLU A 207 -20.75 -3.26 9.55
CA GLU A 207 -21.54 -2.20 8.91
C GLU A 207 -21.13 -2.00 7.45
N LEU A 208 -19.88 -2.34 7.10
CA LEU A 208 -19.33 -2.20 5.75
C LEU A 208 -19.43 -3.49 4.93
N CYS A 209 -19.41 -4.67 5.58
CA CYS A 209 -19.68 -5.95 4.93
C CYS A 209 -20.24 -6.98 5.92
N SER A 210 -21.53 -6.95 6.19
CA SER A 210 -22.16 -7.93 7.11
C SER A 210 -21.94 -9.40 6.67
N PRO A 211 -22.03 -9.77 5.36
CA PRO A 211 -21.77 -11.14 4.91
C PRO A 211 -20.30 -11.60 5.04
N CYS A 212 -19.36 -10.69 5.30
CA CYS A 212 -17.96 -11.06 5.55
C CYS A 212 -17.77 -11.71 6.95
N HIS A 213 -18.74 -11.54 7.85
CA HIS A 213 -18.68 -12.02 9.24
C HIS A 213 -19.63 -13.20 9.44
N ASN A 214 -19.08 -14.33 9.86
CA ASN A 214 -19.79 -15.52 10.33
C ASN A 214 -19.53 -15.72 11.82
N GLU A 215 -20.30 -16.60 12.45
CA GLU A 215 -20.06 -17.05 13.82
C GLU A 215 -19.97 -18.58 13.86
N LEU A 216 -18.93 -19.10 14.50
CA LEU A 216 -18.71 -20.52 14.70
C LEU A 216 -18.64 -20.79 16.20
N ARG A 217 -19.68 -21.43 16.75
CA ARG A 217 -19.82 -21.71 18.20
C ARG A 217 -19.68 -20.45 19.09
N GLY A 218 -20.21 -19.32 18.61
CA GLY A 218 -20.12 -18.02 19.29
C GLY A 218 -18.80 -17.26 19.07
N THR A 219 -17.79 -17.86 18.44
CA THR A 219 -16.57 -17.16 18.04
C THR A 219 -16.78 -16.47 16.68
N PRO A 220 -16.45 -15.18 16.52
CA PRO A 220 -16.47 -14.52 15.21
C PRO A 220 -15.44 -15.15 14.25
N VAL A 221 -15.83 -15.30 12.99
CA VAL A 221 -15.06 -15.99 11.95
C VAL A 221 -15.25 -15.27 10.62
N TRP A 222 -14.18 -15.09 9.86
CA TRP A 222 -14.26 -14.49 8.53
C TRP A 222 -14.79 -15.47 7.49
N ASP A 223 -15.76 -15.02 6.69
CA ASP A 223 -16.09 -15.65 5.42
C ASP A 223 -15.12 -15.19 4.34
N LEU A 224 -14.16 -16.05 3.97
CA LEU A 224 -13.16 -15.68 2.97
C LEU A 224 -13.73 -15.49 1.56
N GLY A 225 -14.89 -16.09 1.24
CA GLY A 225 -15.55 -15.94 -0.06
C GLY A 225 -16.19 -14.56 -0.19
N ASN A 226 -17.02 -14.19 0.79
CA ASN A 226 -17.65 -12.87 0.85
C ASN A 226 -16.60 -11.76 1.06
N THR A 227 -15.57 -11.99 1.88
CA THR A 227 -14.45 -11.05 2.05
C THR A 227 -13.71 -10.80 0.74
N LEU A 228 -13.39 -11.84 -0.03
CA LEU A 228 -12.75 -11.67 -1.34
C LEU A 228 -13.66 -10.94 -2.35
N SER A 229 -14.95 -11.25 -2.37
CA SER A 229 -15.94 -10.58 -3.21
C SER A 229 -16.07 -9.09 -2.86
N PHE A 230 -16.14 -8.78 -1.56
CA PHE A 230 -16.12 -7.42 -1.05
C PHE A 230 -14.83 -6.68 -1.45
N PHE A 231 -13.65 -7.29 -1.30
CA PHE A 231 -12.39 -6.69 -1.74
C PHE A 231 -12.36 -6.39 -3.26
N LYS A 232 -12.82 -7.35 -4.08
CA LYS A 232 -12.91 -7.18 -5.55
C LYS A 232 -13.87 -6.06 -5.98
N THR A 233 -14.82 -5.71 -5.12
CA THR A 233 -15.82 -4.64 -5.31
C THR A 233 -15.33 -3.31 -4.73
N HIS A 234 -14.78 -3.30 -3.52
CA HIS A 234 -14.32 -2.11 -2.81
C HIS A 234 -13.08 -1.49 -3.48
N PHE A 235 -12.12 -2.32 -3.88
CA PHE A 235 -10.92 -1.89 -4.63
C PHE A 235 -11.13 -2.02 -6.15
N SER A 236 -12.32 -1.63 -6.63
CA SER A 236 -12.69 -1.59 -8.05
C SER A 236 -12.60 -0.18 -8.62
N TRP A 237 -12.35 -0.06 -9.93
CA TRP A 237 -12.43 1.22 -10.65
C TRP A 237 -13.81 1.90 -10.52
N SER A 238 -14.88 1.12 -10.43
CA SER A 238 -16.26 1.58 -10.20
C SER A 238 -16.47 2.23 -8.82
N ASN A 239 -15.65 1.88 -7.83
CA ASN A 239 -15.69 2.49 -6.48
C ASN A 239 -14.72 3.67 -6.33
N ILE A 240 -14.05 4.11 -7.41
CA ILE A 240 -13.17 5.29 -7.38
C ILE A 240 -14.00 6.54 -7.68
N ILE A 241 -14.27 7.34 -6.64
CA ILE A 241 -14.73 8.73 -6.80
C ILE A 241 -13.62 9.50 -7.52
N ARG A 242 -13.93 10.04 -8.71
CA ARG A 242 -12.99 10.79 -9.56
C ARG A 242 -13.04 12.28 -9.23
N ASP A 243 -14.23 12.83 -9.32
CA ASP A 243 -14.51 14.24 -9.10
C ASP A 243 -15.07 14.43 -7.70
N LEU A 244 -14.42 15.28 -6.92
CA LEU A 244 -15.00 15.84 -5.71
C LEU A 244 -15.62 17.18 -6.11
N PRO A 245 -16.89 17.47 -5.77
CA PRO A 245 -17.41 18.82 -5.94
C PRO A 245 -16.50 19.78 -5.18
N ALA A 246 -16.10 20.87 -5.84
CA ALA A 246 -15.31 21.90 -5.19
C ALA A 246 -16.07 22.38 -3.94
N ALA A 247 -15.42 22.39 -2.78
CA ALA A 247 -16.00 22.97 -1.59
C ALA A 247 -16.37 24.42 -1.90
N GLU A 248 -17.65 24.78 -1.71
CA GLU A 248 -18.09 26.16 -1.91
C GLU A 248 -17.23 27.08 -1.03
N PRO A 249 -16.79 28.25 -1.53
CA PRO A 249 -16.10 29.21 -0.70
C PRO A 249 -17.00 29.54 0.50
N PRO A 250 -16.47 29.61 1.73
CA PRO A 250 -17.29 29.93 2.89
C PRO A 250 -17.95 31.30 2.66
N LEU A 251 -19.28 31.28 2.59
CA LEU A 251 -20.11 32.47 2.40
C LEU A 251 -19.68 33.53 3.43
N ARG A 252 -19.10 34.63 2.93
CA ARG A 252 -18.71 35.76 3.78
C ARG A 252 -19.92 36.21 4.57
N GLY A 253 -19.74 36.33 5.88
CA GLY A 253 -20.83 36.34 6.84
C GLY A 253 -21.94 37.33 6.53
N ALA A 254 -23.18 36.83 6.54
CA ALA A 254 -24.34 37.67 6.68
C ALA A 254 -24.24 38.40 8.02
N GLN A 255 -24.00 39.71 7.98
CA GLN A 255 -24.03 40.55 9.17
C GLN A 255 -25.44 40.46 9.79
N ARG A 256 -25.50 40.08 11.07
CA ARG A 256 -26.72 40.23 11.87
C ARG A 256 -27.06 41.71 12.01
N MET A 257 -27.91 42.21 11.12
CA MET A 257 -28.74 43.37 11.44
C MET A 257 -29.89 42.87 12.32
N ALA A 258 -29.88 43.28 13.59
CA ALA A 258 -31.02 43.07 14.47
C ALA A 258 -32.11 44.08 14.10
N ALA A 259 -33.28 43.59 13.73
CA ALA A 259 -34.50 44.39 13.61
C ALA A 259 -35.65 43.63 14.29
N THR A 260 -36.18 44.21 15.35
CA THR A 260 -37.30 43.69 16.14
C THR A 260 -38.63 44.00 15.46
N ALA A 261 -39.48 42.99 15.29
CA ALA A 261 -40.92 43.15 15.06
C ALA A 261 -41.67 41.94 15.66
N GLU A 262 -42.81 42.19 16.28
CA GLU A 262 -43.62 41.21 17.02
C GLU A 262 -44.53 40.33 16.13
N PRO A 263 -45.11 39.24 16.67
CA PRO A 263 -45.89 38.29 15.89
C PRO A 263 -47.39 38.63 15.83
N GLU A 264 -48.00 38.51 14.65
CA GLU A 264 -49.46 38.41 14.51
C GLU A 264 -49.89 37.02 14.05
N LEU A 265 -50.88 36.45 14.76
CA LEU A 265 -51.60 35.25 14.36
C LEU A 265 -52.68 35.61 13.33
N ALA A 266 -52.78 34.82 12.26
CA ALA A 266 -54.02 34.68 11.50
C ALA A 266 -54.23 33.21 11.09
N ALA A 267 -55.43 32.69 11.38
CA ALA A 267 -55.81 31.29 11.11
C ALA A 267 -56.32 31.09 9.67
N GLY A 268 -56.22 29.87 9.13
CA GLY A 268 -56.55 29.62 7.71
C GLY A 268 -56.67 28.16 7.25
N ASN A 269 -57.24 27.29 8.09
CA ASN A 269 -58.02 26.07 7.78
C ASN A 269 -57.82 25.29 6.43
N SER A 270 -57.51 23.97 6.54
CA SER A 270 -58.09 22.81 5.76
C SER A 270 -58.00 22.77 4.22
N THR A 271 -57.89 21.62 3.50
CA THR A 271 -57.82 20.17 3.79
C THR A 271 -57.37 19.41 2.51
N LEU A 272 -56.94 18.14 2.63
CA LEU A 272 -57.08 16.99 1.67
C LEU A 272 -57.06 17.29 0.15
N GLY A 273 -56.14 16.74 -0.66
CA GLY A 273 -55.96 15.30 -0.92
C GLY A 273 -55.36 15.06 -2.34
N PRO A 274 -55.13 13.81 -2.78
CA PRO A 274 -54.10 13.48 -3.78
C PRO A 274 -54.63 13.09 -5.20
N ALA A 275 -53.75 13.14 -6.22
CA ALA A 275 -53.77 12.22 -7.39
C ALA A 275 -52.51 12.31 -8.29
N GLU A 276 -52.29 11.22 -9.02
CA GLU A 276 -51.11 10.77 -9.78
C GLU A 276 -50.83 11.38 -11.18
N ALA A 277 -49.64 11.02 -11.69
CA ALA A 277 -49.31 10.54 -13.05
C ALA A 277 -49.23 11.47 -14.30
N GLU A 278 -47.99 11.57 -14.80
CA GLU A 278 -47.49 11.45 -16.20
C GLU A 278 -48.21 12.08 -17.43
N ARG A 279 -47.39 12.87 -18.15
CA ARG A 279 -47.29 13.08 -19.63
C ARG A 279 -48.52 13.55 -20.43
N MET A 280 -48.33 14.64 -21.20
CA MET A 280 -48.31 14.55 -22.67
C MET A 280 -47.77 15.81 -23.41
N VAL A 281 -47.08 15.56 -24.54
CA VAL A 281 -47.05 16.33 -25.81
C VAL A 281 -46.36 17.73 -25.88
N GLY A 282 -45.68 17.98 -27.01
CA GLY A 282 -45.08 19.29 -27.43
C GLY A 282 -46.07 20.16 -28.23
N PRO A 283 -45.73 20.83 -29.36
CA PRO A 283 -44.49 20.75 -30.16
C PRO A 283 -43.92 22.10 -30.69
N GLY A 284 -42.81 22.01 -31.44
CA GLY A 284 -42.43 22.95 -32.51
C GLY A 284 -41.14 23.76 -32.27
N ALA A 285 -40.26 24.04 -33.23
CA ALA A 285 -40.01 23.53 -34.59
C ALA A 285 -38.85 24.38 -35.17
N THR A 286 -37.72 23.78 -35.58
CA THR A 286 -36.96 24.16 -36.81
C THR A 286 -35.77 23.23 -37.08
N PHE A 287 -35.37 23.17 -38.35
CA PHE A 287 -34.44 22.23 -39.02
C PHE A 287 -33.09 22.93 -39.37
N PRO A 288 -32.17 22.35 -40.18
CA PRO A 288 -31.60 20.99 -40.19
C PRO A 288 -30.05 20.96 -40.32
N TRP A 289 -29.40 19.83 -40.01
CA TRP A 289 -28.60 19.09 -41.02
C TRP A 289 -28.20 17.70 -40.53
N THR A 290 -28.41 16.70 -41.39
CA THR A 290 -27.91 15.33 -41.23
C THR A 290 -27.34 14.89 -42.57
N VAL A 291 -26.10 14.43 -42.61
CA VAL A 291 -25.53 13.74 -43.78
C VAL A 291 -25.58 12.25 -43.54
N VAL A 292 -26.31 11.55 -44.42
CA VAL A 292 -26.25 10.09 -44.58
C VAL A 292 -25.48 9.81 -45.86
N LEU A 293 -24.63 8.79 -45.86
CA LEU A 293 -23.94 8.34 -47.07
C LEU A 293 -23.93 6.81 -47.10
N GLY A 294 -24.48 6.25 -48.18
CA GLY A 294 -24.56 4.80 -48.40
C GLY A 294 -24.39 4.44 -49.88
N ALA A 295 -23.36 3.62 -50.14
CA ALA A 295 -23.24 2.57 -51.15
C ALA A 295 -23.31 2.85 -52.68
N LEU A 296 -22.58 1.94 -53.38
CA LEU A 296 -22.43 1.65 -54.83
C LEU A 296 -21.35 2.40 -55.62
N ALA A 297 -20.63 1.79 -56.60
CA ALA A 297 -20.31 0.36 -56.85
C ALA A 297 -19.21 0.23 -57.95
N ASP A 298 -18.41 -0.85 -57.87
CA ASP A 298 -17.71 -1.65 -58.90
C ASP A 298 -16.98 -1.09 -60.15
N ARG A 299 -15.87 -1.82 -60.43
CA ARG A 299 -15.22 -2.23 -61.71
C ARG A 299 -13.77 -1.70 -61.90
N LEU A 300 -12.78 -2.47 -62.38
CA LEU A 300 -12.62 -3.91 -62.70
C LEU A 300 -11.11 -4.24 -62.90
N GLY A 301 -10.71 -5.52 -62.81
CA GLY A 301 -9.40 -6.04 -63.31
C GLY A 301 -8.30 -6.19 -62.24
N ALA A 302 -7.90 -7.35 -61.69
CA ALA A 302 -7.69 -8.74 -62.17
C ALA A 302 -6.27 -9.05 -62.69
N SER A 303 -5.47 -9.73 -61.87
CA SER A 303 -4.57 -10.86 -62.25
C SER A 303 -3.91 -11.45 -61.01
N GLY A 304 -3.71 -12.77 -60.99
CA GLY A 304 -3.14 -13.53 -59.87
C GLY A 304 -1.75 -14.12 -60.16
N PRO A 305 -1.15 -14.84 -59.19
CA PRO A 305 0.19 -15.47 -59.23
C PRO A 305 0.10 -16.89 -59.87
N PRO A 306 1.04 -17.88 -59.72
CA PRO A 306 2.29 -17.95 -58.93
C PRO A 306 3.49 -18.65 -59.64
N GLU A 307 4.58 -18.94 -58.89
CA GLU A 307 5.47 -20.15 -58.94
C GLU A 307 6.85 -19.88 -58.26
N VAL A 308 7.69 -20.84 -57.81
CA VAL A 308 7.48 -22.16 -57.15
C VAL A 308 8.82 -22.65 -56.50
N GLN A 309 8.69 -23.39 -55.39
CA GLN A 309 9.58 -24.40 -54.75
C GLN A 309 11.13 -24.44 -54.94
N ALA A 310 11.82 -24.60 -53.81
CA ALA A 310 12.51 -25.85 -53.40
C ALA A 310 12.83 -25.78 -51.88
N GLY A 311 12.93 -26.84 -51.07
CA GLY A 311 12.69 -28.26 -51.32
C GLY A 311 13.40 -29.15 -50.27
N LEU A 312 12.62 -29.75 -49.35
CA LEU A 312 12.80 -31.10 -48.73
C LEU A 312 14.06 -31.48 -47.92
N GLY A 313 13.84 -32.35 -46.91
CA GLY A 313 14.86 -33.32 -46.46
C GLY A 313 15.01 -33.50 -44.94
N VAL A 314 14.41 -34.54 -44.36
CA VAL A 314 14.66 -35.02 -42.98
C VAL A 314 15.51 -36.29 -43.05
N THR A 315 16.55 -36.40 -42.23
CA THR A 315 17.12 -37.68 -41.75
C THR A 315 17.64 -37.54 -40.31
N ARG A 316 17.74 -38.66 -39.58
CA ARG A 316 18.09 -38.76 -38.16
C ARG A 316 18.99 -39.98 -37.93
N ALA A 317 20.04 -39.80 -37.10
CA ALA A 317 20.92 -40.84 -36.52
C ALA A 317 21.77 -41.63 -37.57
N GLU A 318 22.90 -42.29 -37.23
CA GLU A 318 23.31 -42.96 -35.98
C GLU A 318 24.84 -42.92 -35.71
N LEU A 319 25.21 -43.17 -34.43
CA LEU A 319 26.39 -43.92 -33.89
C LEU A 319 27.84 -43.38 -34.13
N GLU A 320 28.87 -43.52 -33.26
CA GLU A 320 29.14 -44.28 -32.00
C GLU A 320 29.85 -43.40 -30.92
N GLN A 321 29.67 -43.64 -29.60
CA GLN A 321 30.61 -44.25 -28.60
C GLN A 321 32.05 -43.63 -28.53
N GLY A 322 32.73 -43.41 -27.39
CA GLY A 322 32.58 -43.83 -25.97
C GLY A 322 33.47 -42.98 -25.01
N PRO A 323 33.68 -43.37 -23.72
CA PRO A 323 33.72 -42.39 -22.62
C PRO A 323 35.08 -42.31 -21.81
N PRO A 324 35.17 -42.05 -20.47
CA PRO A 324 35.97 -40.92 -19.95
C PRO A 324 37.08 -41.27 -18.92
N GLU A 325 37.92 -40.29 -18.52
CA GLU A 325 38.82 -40.45 -17.37
C GLU A 325 38.79 -39.28 -16.36
N HIS A 326 38.89 -39.67 -15.08
CA HIS A 326 39.00 -38.84 -13.88
C HIS A 326 40.47 -38.70 -13.47
N ILE A 327 40.89 -37.53 -12.98
CA ILE A 327 41.98 -37.43 -11.98
C ILE A 327 41.53 -36.47 -10.86
N ALA A 328 41.93 -36.78 -9.63
CA ALA A 328 41.58 -36.06 -8.41
C ALA A 328 42.80 -35.89 -7.50
N GLU A 329 42.81 -34.83 -6.68
CA GLU A 329 43.62 -34.64 -5.45
C GLU A 329 42.92 -33.50 -4.64
N LEU A 330 42.55 -33.56 -3.35
CA LEU A 330 43.27 -33.88 -2.08
C LEU A 330 44.45 -32.89 -1.87
N GLN A 331 44.64 -32.12 -0.78
CA GLN A 331 44.13 -31.98 0.61
C GLN A 331 44.35 -30.50 1.09
N ARG A 332 43.99 -29.97 2.29
CA ARG A 332 43.39 -30.50 3.54
C ARG A 332 42.56 -29.44 4.35
N GLU A 333 42.19 -29.84 5.57
CA GLU A 333 41.33 -29.32 6.63
C GLU A 333 41.90 -28.21 7.57
N SER A 334 40.99 -27.39 8.12
CA SER A 334 40.99 -26.81 9.49
C SER A 334 39.60 -26.15 9.74
N GLY A 335 38.89 -26.29 10.86
CA GLY A 335 39.15 -27.12 12.04
C GLY A 335 38.65 -26.53 13.38
N GLU A 336 37.42 -26.02 13.49
CA GLU A 336 36.84 -25.55 14.78
C GLU A 336 35.39 -26.04 14.99
N GLN A 337 35.07 -26.48 16.21
CA GLN A 337 33.76 -27.01 16.64
C GLN A 337 32.90 -25.96 17.35
N PRO A 338 31.58 -26.19 17.45
CA PRO A 338 30.72 -25.63 18.50
C PRO A 338 30.38 -26.69 19.57
N GLU A 339 30.58 -26.37 20.85
CA GLU A 339 30.01 -27.11 22.00
C GLU A 339 29.19 -26.17 22.89
N GLY A 340 28.12 -26.69 23.52
CA GLY A 340 27.34 -25.98 24.54
C GLY A 340 25.82 -26.07 24.41
N GLN A 341 25.22 -27.20 24.80
CA GLN A 341 23.87 -27.27 25.37
C GLN A 341 24.04 -27.27 26.91
N GLU A 342 23.26 -26.58 27.74
CA GLU A 342 21.90 -26.86 28.24
C GLU A 342 21.55 -25.79 29.33
N PRO A 343 20.36 -25.76 29.99
CA PRO A 343 19.08 -26.42 29.73
C PRO A 343 17.88 -25.45 29.63
N LEU A 344 16.68 -26.02 29.47
CA LEU A 344 15.36 -25.36 29.47
C LEU A 344 14.95 -24.77 30.84
N SER A 345 14.06 -23.77 30.80
CA SER A 345 13.15 -23.44 31.90
C SER A 345 11.72 -23.29 31.35
N GLU A 346 10.77 -23.97 31.98
CA GLU A 346 9.36 -23.99 31.57
C GLU A 346 8.65 -22.65 31.82
N ARG A 347 7.88 -22.20 30.81
CA ARG A 347 6.53 -21.61 30.96
C ARG A 347 5.92 -21.36 29.56
N ASP A 348 5.32 -22.44 29.06
CA ASP A 348 4.13 -22.54 28.20
C ASP A 348 4.05 -21.63 26.95
N LEU A 349 4.24 -22.15 25.73
CA LEU A 349 3.30 -23.00 24.97
C LEU A 349 1.85 -22.48 24.93
N GLY A 350 1.55 -21.68 23.90
CA GLY A 350 0.20 -21.15 23.68
C GLY A 350 -0.11 -20.67 22.25
N ALA A 351 0.54 -21.19 21.21
CA ALA A 351 0.21 -20.85 19.80
C ALA A 351 0.79 -21.86 18.78
N GLY A 352 0.39 -23.13 18.86
CA GLY A 352 0.93 -24.19 18.01
C GLY A 352 -0.15 -25.10 17.41
N LEU A 353 -1.01 -24.58 16.53
CA LEU A 353 -1.92 -25.42 15.75
C LEU A 353 -2.18 -24.88 14.33
N LEU A 354 -2.44 -25.82 13.42
CA LEU A 354 -2.81 -25.66 11.99
C LEU A 354 -1.64 -25.50 10.99
N ALA A 355 -0.93 -26.61 10.80
CA ALA A 355 -0.36 -27.00 9.52
C ALA A 355 -1.10 -28.24 8.97
N GLU A 356 -0.86 -28.55 7.69
CA GLU A 356 -1.26 -29.77 6.96
C GLU A 356 -2.71 -29.94 6.50
N LEU A 357 -2.89 -29.78 5.18
CA LEU A 357 -3.73 -30.65 4.33
C LEU A 357 -2.98 -30.85 3.00
N PRO A 358 -2.61 -32.09 2.61
CA PRO A 358 -2.06 -32.37 1.29
C PRO A 358 -3.17 -32.46 0.23
N ALA A 359 -2.79 -32.40 -1.04
CA ALA A 359 -3.66 -32.65 -2.19
C ALA A 359 -3.38 -34.04 -2.75
N GLU A 360 -4.42 -34.81 -3.04
CA GLU A 360 -4.34 -36.15 -3.65
C GLU A 360 -5.41 -36.27 -4.76
N ASP A 361 -5.12 -37.09 -5.77
CA ASP A 361 -5.86 -37.19 -7.03
C ASP A 361 -7.12 -38.07 -6.97
N LEU A 362 -7.99 -37.92 -7.99
CA LEU A 362 -9.31 -38.56 -8.09
C LEU A 362 -9.33 -39.74 -9.07
N PRO A 363 -10.05 -40.83 -8.75
CA PRO A 363 -10.64 -41.69 -9.78
C PRO A 363 -12.18 -41.88 -9.65
N THR A 364 -12.78 -42.32 -10.76
CA THR A 364 -14.23 -42.29 -11.06
C THR A 364 -14.98 -43.57 -10.65
N GLY A 365 -16.20 -43.45 -10.08
CA GLY A 365 -17.14 -44.59 -9.89
C GLY A 365 -18.45 -44.17 -9.20
N PRO A 366 -19.65 -44.73 -9.53
CA PRO A 366 -20.92 -44.03 -9.28
C PRO A 366 -21.81 -44.57 -8.15
N SER A 367 -22.57 -43.68 -7.48
CA SER A 367 -24.06 -43.71 -7.36
C SER A 367 -24.62 -42.96 -6.12
N GLU A 368 -25.53 -42.02 -6.43
CA GLU A 368 -26.68 -41.54 -5.63
C GLU A 368 -26.56 -40.81 -4.26
N ARG A 369 -27.03 -39.54 -4.31
CA ARG A 369 -27.97 -38.85 -3.38
C ARG A 369 -27.49 -38.20 -2.06
N ARG A 370 -27.41 -36.86 -2.19
CA ARG A 370 -28.07 -35.83 -1.33
C ARG A 370 -27.22 -35.06 -0.29
N ARG A 371 -26.52 -34.05 -0.82
CA ARG A 371 -26.59 -32.62 -0.41
C ARG A 371 -26.31 -32.28 1.08
N VAL A 372 -25.06 -31.92 1.39
CA VAL A 372 -24.66 -30.59 1.94
C VAL A 372 -23.24 -30.28 1.43
N GLY A 373 -23.09 -29.24 0.61
CA GLY A 373 -21.77 -28.79 0.12
C GLY A 373 -21.09 -27.88 1.14
N ARG A 374 -20.17 -28.42 1.95
CA ARG A 374 -19.41 -27.63 2.94
C ARG A 374 -18.07 -27.19 2.36
N SER A 375 -18.04 -26.03 1.70
CA SER A 375 -16.82 -25.42 1.15
C SER A 375 -16.74 -23.94 1.51
N SER A 376 -16.28 -23.67 2.73
CA SER A 376 -15.88 -22.33 3.17
C SER A 376 -14.60 -22.48 3.96
N LYS A 377 -13.48 -21.99 3.41
CA LYS A 377 -12.23 -21.85 4.17
C LYS A 377 -12.47 -20.76 5.21
N GLN A 378 -12.77 -21.16 6.44
CA GLN A 378 -13.03 -20.27 7.56
C GLN A 378 -11.71 -19.86 8.22
N LEU A 379 -11.56 -18.59 8.57
CA LEU A 379 -10.41 -18.08 9.33
C LEU A 379 -10.93 -17.46 10.62
N ALA A 380 -10.38 -17.85 11.77
CA ALA A 380 -10.71 -17.24 13.06
C ALA A 380 -10.48 -15.72 12.99
N SER A 381 -11.36 -14.94 13.62
CA SER A 381 -11.02 -13.55 13.92
C SER A 381 -9.83 -13.50 14.88
N VAL A 382 -9.08 -12.40 14.86
CA VAL A 382 -8.24 -12.06 16.01
C VAL A 382 -9.21 -11.65 17.14
N PRO A 383 -9.07 -12.18 18.37
CA PRO A 383 -9.98 -11.82 19.45
C PRO A 383 -10.00 -10.31 19.69
N GLU A 384 -11.19 -9.74 19.79
CA GLU A 384 -11.36 -8.39 20.33
C GLU A 384 -11.12 -8.48 21.83
N GLY A 385 -9.96 -7.99 22.27
CA GLY A 385 -9.70 -7.80 23.69
C GLY A 385 -10.46 -6.57 24.16
N GLU A 386 -11.61 -6.77 24.83
CA GLU A 386 -12.21 -5.70 25.62
C GLU A 386 -11.20 -5.26 26.69
N PRO A 387 -10.91 -3.95 26.82
CA PRO A 387 -10.17 -3.45 27.97
C PRO A 387 -11.10 -3.50 29.20
N GLU A 388 -10.79 -4.37 30.17
CA GLU A 388 -11.56 -4.45 31.42
C GLU A 388 -11.68 -3.07 32.08
N ALA A 389 -12.92 -2.70 32.43
CA ALA A 389 -13.22 -1.46 33.12
C ALA A 389 -12.81 -1.52 34.61
N GLY A 390 -11.51 -1.52 34.87
CA GLY A 390 -10.94 -1.68 36.22
C GLY A 390 -9.68 -0.84 36.45
N ALA A 391 -9.83 0.28 37.17
CA ALA A 391 -8.78 1.15 37.73
C ALA A 391 -8.30 2.38 36.92
N LEU A 392 -9.21 3.30 36.60
CA LEU A 392 -8.85 4.68 36.18
C LEU A 392 -9.59 5.79 36.94
N ARG A 393 -9.93 5.55 38.22
CA ARG A 393 -10.52 6.56 39.13
C ARG A 393 -9.49 7.13 40.12
N GLY A 394 -8.35 7.61 39.60
CA GLY A 394 -7.27 8.16 40.45
C GLY A 394 -6.21 9.03 39.77
N ARG A 395 -6.27 9.27 38.44
CA ARG A 395 -5.24 10.02 37.71
C ARG A 395 -5.64 11.43 37.25
N GLY A 396 -6.87 11.86 37.53
CA GLY A 396 -7.43 13.14 37.05
C GLY A 396 -7.05 14.40 37.84
N GLN A 397 -6.19 14.30 38.86
CA GLN A 397 -5.93 15.42 39.78
C GLN A 397 -4.53 16.06 39.65
N TRP A 398 -3.64 15.47 38.85
CA TRP A 398 -2.29 16.01 38.60
C TRP A 398 -2.15 16.79 37.27
N LEU A 399 -3.11 16.64 36.36
CA LEU A 399 -3.08 17.31 35.04
C LEU A 399 -3.77 18.68 35.02
N GLN A 400 -4.55 19.03 36.05
CA GLN A 400 -5.16 20.36 36.21
C GLN A 400 -4.22 21.41 36.83
N VAL A 401 -2.95 21.06 37.07
CA VAL A 401 -1.92 21.97 37.63
C VAL A 401 -0.97 22.49 36.54
N LEU A 402 -1.13 22.05 35.29
CA LEU A 402 -0.32 22.47 34.13
C LEU A 402 -1.11 23.23 33.04
N GLU A 403 -2.36 23.61 33.33
CA GLU A 403 -3.09 24.66 32.61
C GLU A 403 -3.00 25.97 33.39
N GLY A 404 -1.80 26.57 33.39
CA GLY A 404 -1.53 27.89 33.93
C GLY A 404 -0.57 28.64 33.01
N ASP A 405 -0.89 29.88 32.67
CA ASP A 405 -0.23 30.65 31.61
C ASP A 405 1.29 30.78 31.80
N PHE A 406 2.07 30.15 30.90
CA PHE A 406 3.52 30.31 30.86
C PHE A 406 3.91 31.77 30.63
N SER A 407 4.35 32.41 31.71
CA SER A 407 4.70 33.82 31.70
C SER A 407 6.06 34.04 31.03
N HIS A 408 6.25 35.22 30.44
CA HIS A 408 7.44 35.58 29.66
C HIS A 408 8.78 35.49 30.46
N LEU A 409 8.71 35.36 31.79
CA LEU A 409 9.85 35.08 32.68
C LEU A 409 10.41 33.65 32.53
N ASP A 410 9.57 32.63 32.41
CA ASP A 410 10.04 31.23 32.43
C ASP A 410 10.86 30.88 31.18
N ILE A 411 10.47 31.44 30.04
CA ILE A 411 11.23 31.35 28.77
C ILE A 411 12.58 32.07 28.91
N SER A 412 12.61 33.25 29.54
CA SER A 412 13.84 34.01 29.78
C SER A 412 14.80 33.23 30.70
N LEU A 413 14.29 32.68 31.80
CA LEU A 413 15.05 31.88 32.75
C LEU A 413 15.64 30.62 32.08
N CYS A 414 14.85 29.93 31.24
CA CYS A 414 15.34 28.79 30.46
C CYS A 414 16.49 29.19 29.52
N VAL A 415 16.33 30.27 28.74
CA VAL A 415 17.39 30.75 27.83
C VAL A 415 18.68 31.12 28.58
N VAL A 416 18.57 31.75 29.76
CA VAL A 416 19.73 32.06 30.61
C VAL A 416 20.40 30.78 31.12
N LEU A 417 19.64 29.81 31.64
CA LEU A 417 20.19 28.55 32.16
C LEU A 417 20.88 27.71 31.07
N TYR A 418 20.28 27.61 29.88
CA TYR A 418 20.92 26.95 28.72
C TYR A 418 22.19 27.70 28.26
N SER A 419 22.18 29.03 28.28
CA SER A 419 23.36 29.84 27.92
C SER A 419 24.51 29.65 28.91
N LEU A 420 24.22 29.64 30.22
CA LEU A 420 25.21 29.38 31.28
C LEU A 420 25.77 27.95 31.18
N SER A 421 24.93 26.96 30.92
CA SER A 421 25.34 25.57 30.69
C SER A 421 26.28 25.45 29.49
N PHE A 422 25.94 26.07 28.35
CA PHE A 422 26.78 26.11 27.16
C PHE A 422 28.14 26.77 27.41
N MET A 423 28.16 27.91 28.11
CA MET A 423 29.40 28.61 28.48
C MET A 423 30.27 27.77 29.43
N GLY A 424 29.66 27.05 30.39
CA GLY A 424 30.37 26.12 31.27
C GLY A 424 31.02 24.96 30.51
N LEU A 425 30.30 24.37 29.54
CA LEU A 425 30.85 23.35 28.65
C LEU A 425 32.00 23.87 27.78
N LEU A 426 31.91 25.12 27.28
CA LEU A 426 32.98 25.76 26.52
C LEU A 426 34.23 26.01 27.38
N ALA A 427 34.04 26.46 28.63
CA ALA A 427 35.13 26.65 29.59
C ALA A 427 35.83 25.32 29.93
N MET A 428 35.07 24.26 30.18
CA MET A 428 35.62 22.91 30.40
C MET A 428 36.36 22.38 29.16
N TYR A 429 35.79 22.56 27.96
CA TYR A 429 36.44 22.17 26.70
C TYR A 429 37.77 22.90 26.48
N THR A 430 37.81 24.22 26.69
CA THR A 430 39.02 25.03 26.54
C THR A 430 40.07 24.70 27.61
N TYR A 431 39.67 24.46 28.86
CA TYR A 431 40.55 23.99 29.93
C TYR A 431 41.19 22.63 29.58
N PHE A 432 40.40 21.62 29.19
CA PHE A 432 40.93 20.32 28.77
C PHE A 432 41.83 20.44 27.54
N ARG A 433 41.46 21.26 26.55
CA ARG A 433 42.28 21.51 25.35
C ARG A 433 43.61 22.21 25.69
N ALA A 434 43.63 23.12 26.66
CA ALA A 434 44.85 23.75 27.15
C ALA A 434 45.73 22.74 27.93
N ARG A 435 45.14 21.96 28.84
CA ARG A 435 45.83 20.93 29.62
C ARG A 435 46.44 19.83 28.73
N MET A 436 45.72 19.38 27.70
CA MET A 436 46.24 18.42 26.71
C MET A 436 47.40 18.99 25.88
N ARG A 437 47.43 20.31 25.63
CA ARG A 437 48.57 20.99 24.98
C ARG A 437 49.76 21.12 25.93
N ALA A 438 49.55 21.45 27.20
CA ALA A 438 50.60 21.51 28.21
C ALA A 438 51.28 20.15 28.43
N LEU A 439 50.49 19.06 28.47
CA LEU A 439 50.99 17.68 28.51
C LEU A 439 51.83 17.30 27.28
N LYS A 440 51.46 17.78 26.08
CA LYS A 440 52.29 17.61 24.88
C LYS A 440 53.56 18.48 24.85
N GLY A 441 53.60 19.58 25.60
CA GLY A 441 54.78 20.44 25.72
C GLY A 441 55.87 19.90 26.66
N HIS A 442 55.52 19.06 27.63
CA HIS A 442 56.47 18.49 28.59
C HIS A 442 57.24 17.25 28.08
N ALA A 443 56.92 16.73 26.90
CA ALA A 443 57.58 15.56 26.31
C ALA A 443 58.80 15.92 25.43
N GLY A 444 59.35 17.13 25.55
CA GLY A 444 60.37 17.67 24.66
C GLY A 444 61.42 18.53 25.36
N HIS A 445 62.24 17.91 26.21
CA HIS A 445 63.53 18.45 26.67
C HIS A 445 64.56 17.31 26.80
N PRO A 446 65.54 17.20 25.88
CA PRO A 446 66.75 16.43 26.10
C PRO A 446 67.83 17.33 26.72
N THR A 447 68.43 16.90 27.82
CA THR A 447 69.63 17.54 28.41
C THR A 447 70.59 16.50 28.93
N ALA A 448 71.85 16.62 28.48
CA ALA A 448 73.03 15.82 28.83
C ALA A 448 73.00 14.34 28.37
#